data_AF-A0A949NRV7-F1
#
_entry.id   AF-A0A949NRV7-F1
#
_cell.length_a   1.000
_cell.length_b   1.000
_cell.length_c   1.000
_cell.angle_alpha   90.00
_cell.angle_beta   90.00
_cell.angle_gamma   90.00
#
_symmetry.space_group_name_H-M   'P 1'
#
loop_
_entity.id
_entity.type
_entity.pdbx_description
1 polymer ?
#
loop_
_entity_poly.entity_id
_entity_poly.type
_entity_poly.pdbx_seq_one_letter_code
_entity_poly.pdbx_strand_id
1 'polypeptide(L)'
;MKRWRCTVCGYIHEGKRPPAKCPQCGADENRFVLMEPLPPELEAMVRAAFAGESKAAVRNQAFARQAAKEELPQVAALFKAVAEAEAVHAKEMLNYLEGEVGDTEANLRAAFEHELAAKAEHYPPILAGAVGAKRPDLEWALVRARDVEARHAELYKRALSALAGGREVTYHVCEVCGYVFEDHTPDACPVCRSGKDSFKRIG
;
A
#
# COMPACT_ATOMS: atom_id res chain seq x y z
N MET A 1 18.71 -18.21 18.23
CA MET A 1 19.54 -18.00 17.03
C MET A 1 19.12 -16.65 16.42
N LYS A 2 20.03 -15.85 15.84
CA LYS A 2 19.64 -14.57 15.24
C LYS A 2 19.00 -14.78 13.87
N ARG A 3 18.08 -13.91 13.48
CA ARG A 3 17.42 -13.90 12.17
C ARG A 3 17.82 -12.64 11.41
N TRP A 4 18.15 -12.77 10.14
CA TRP A 4 18.59 -11.68 9.28
C TRP A 4 17.71 -11.63 8.03
N ARG A 5 17.22 -10.44 7.67
CA ARG A 5 16.38 -10.23 6.50
C ARG A 5 17.16 -9.52 5.41
N CYS A 6 17.17 -10.05 4.20
CA CYS A 6 17.65 -9.34 3.03
C CYS A 6 16.69 -8.20 2.67
N THR A 7 17.17 -6.94 2.66
CA THR A 7 16.35 -5.76 2.34
C THR A 7 16.01 -5.63 0.85
N VAL A 8 16.63 -6.45 0.00
CA VAL A 8 16.37 -6.46 -1.45
C VAL A 8 15.21 -7.39 -1.81
N CYS A 9 15.14 -8.59 -1.22
CA CYS A 9 14.17 -9.62 -1.61
C CYS A 9 13.41 -10.26 -0.45
N GLY A 10 13.64 -9.83 0.79
CA GLY A 10 12.95 -10.34 1.98
C GLY A 10 13.44 -11.70 2.50
N TYR A 11 14.43 -12.34 1.87
CA TYR A 11 14.95 -13.64 2.32
C TYR A 11 15.40 -13.60 3.79
N ILE A 12 14.95 -14.57 4.58
CA ILE A 12 15.28 -14.70 6.00
C ILE A 12 16.37 -15.78 6.16
N HIS A 13 17.49 -15.39 6.76
CA HIS A 13 18.58 -16.27 7.14
C HIS A 13 18.63 -16.43 8.66
N GLU A 14 18.72 -17.67 9.14
CA GLU A 14 18.98 -17.96 10.55
C GLU A 14 20.45 -18.31 10.77
N GLY A 15 21.13 -17.55 11.63
CA GLY A 15 22.57 -17.73 11.85
C GLY A 15 23.18 -16.70 12.78
N LYS A 16 24.41 -16.92 13.22
CA LYS A 16 25.14 -15.94 14.06
C LYS A 16 25.45 -14.64 13.30
N ARG A 17 25.58 -14.72 11.98
CA ARG A 17 25.87 -13.62 11.03
C ARG A 17 25.06 -13.84 9.74
N PRO A 18 24.78 -12.80 8.96
CA PRO A 18 24.18 -12.96 7.64
C PRO A 18 25.15 -13.67 6.67
N PRO A 19 24.65 -14.26 5.56
CA PRO A 19 25.50 -14.85 4.54
C PRO A 19 26.21 -13.75 3.73
N ALA A 20 27.38 -14.05 3.17
CA ALA A 20 28.14 -13.11 2.33
C ALA A 20 27.34 -12.65 1.09
N LYS A 21 26.46 -13.53 0.59
CA LYS A 21 25.56 -13.30 -0.53
C LYS A 21 24.17 -13.87 -0.21
N CYS A 22 23.13 -13.14 -0.57
CA CYS A 22 21.76 -13.61 -0.48
C CYS A 22 21.54 -14.77 -1.47
N PRO A 23 21.07 -15.94 -1.02
CA PRO A 23 20.85 -17.10 -1.90
C PRO A 23 19.66 -16.92 -2.87
N GLN A 24 18.80 -15.93 -2.64
CA GLN A 24 17.61 -15.68 -3.47
C GLN A 24 17.87 -14.62 -4.55
N CYS A 25 18.57 -13.53 -4.23
CA CYS A 25 18.76 -12.40 -5.15
C CYS A 25 20.23 -12.01 -5.40
N GLY A 26 21.19 -12.68 -4.75
CA GLY A 26 22.61 -12.39 -4.92
C GLY A 26 23.11 -11.09 -4.28
N ALA A 27 22.27 -10.39 -3.51
CA ALA A 27 22.66 -9.19 -2.79
C ALA A 27 23.78 -9.45 -1.78
N ASP A 28 24.65 -8.46 -1.56
CA ASP A 28 25.76 -8.54 -0.61
C ASP A 28 25.32 -8.62 0.85
N GLU A 29 26.23 -9.05 1.72
CA GLU A 29 26.04 -9.11 3.18
C GLU A 29 25.49 -7.80 3.79
N ASN A 30 25.90 -6.65 3.25
CA ASN A 30 25.46 -5.33 3.70
C ASN A 30 23.98 -5.02 3.39
N ARG A 31 23.30 -5.89 2.64
CA ARG A 31 21.85 -5.83 2.40
C ARG A 31 21.06 -6.68 3.37
N PHE A 32 21.67 -7.14 4.47
CA PHE A 32 20.95 -7.83 5.54
C PHE A 32 20.76 -6.93 6.75
N VAL A 33 19.53 -6.89 7.26
CA VAL A 33 19.20 -6.27 8.55
C VAL A 33 18.89 -7.36 9.57
N LEU A 34 19.29 -7.10 10.81
CA LEU A 34 18.99 -7.96 11.94
C LEU A 34 17.52 -7.81 12.33
N MET A 35 16.79 -8.92 12.40
CA MET A 35 15.38 -8.94 12.81
C MET A 35 15.32 -9.04 14.34
N GLU A 36 15.54 -7.91 15.00
CA GLU A 36 15.37 -7.73 16.44
C GLU A 36 14.39 -6.57 16.69
N PRO A 37 13.52 -6.66 17.71
CA PRO A 37 12.62 -5.57 18.06
C PRO A 37 13.39 -4.28 18.35
N LEU A 38 12.85 -3.16 17.88
CA LEU A 38 13.37 -1.84 18.25
C LEU A 38 12.97 -1.50 19.69
N PRO A 39 13.75 -0.67 20.40
CA PRO A 39 13.28 -0.04 21.63
C PRO A 39 11.94 0.68 21.37
N PRO A 40 10.93 0.60 22.26
CA PRO A 40 9.59 1.08 21.97
C PRO A 40 9.51 2.54 21.51
N GLU A 41 10.33 3.42 22.10
CA GLU A 41 10.39 4.84 21.69
C GLU A 41 10.94 5.00 20.27
N LEU A 42 11.98 4.24 19.92
CA LEU A 42 12.55 4.25 18.57
C LEU A 42 11.57 3.62 17.57
N GLU A 43 10.89 2.54 17.94
CA GLU A 43 9.85 1.93 17.10
C GLU A 43 8.74 2.95 16.77
N ALA A 44 8.26 3.68 17.77
CA ALA A 44 7.26 4.73 17.57
C ALA A 44 7.75 5.83 16.62
N MET A 45 9.02 6.24 16.72
CA MET A 45 9.63 7.21 15.80
C MET A 45 9.74 6.66 14.38
N VAL A 46 10.15 5.40 14.21
CA VAL A 46 10.24 4.75 12.89
C VAL A 46 8.84 4.60 12.26
N ARG A 47 7.82 4.24 13.03
CA ARG A 47 6.42 4.21 12.58
C ARG A 47 5.91 5.58 12.17
N ALA A 48 6.24 6.61 12.93
CA ALA A 48 5.90 7.99 12.59
C ALA A 48 6.58 8.45 11.30
N ALA A 49 7.86 8.08 11.11
CA ALA A 49 8.59 8.36 9.88
C ALA A 49 7.97 7.62 8.69
N PHE A 50 7.64 6.33 8.81
CA PHE A 50 6.94 5.55 7.78
C PHE A 50 5.63 6.21 7.35
N ALA A 51 4.82 6.65 8.32
CA ALA A 51 3.58 7.37 8.05
C ALA A 51 3.83 8.74 7.39
N GLY A 52 4.89 9.44 7.78
CA GLY A 52 5.32 10.71 7.20
C GLY A 52 5.69 10.57 5.72
N GLU A 53 6.57 9.63 5.41
CA GLU A 53 7.03 9.34 4.04
C GLU A 53 5.90 8.84 3.15
N SER A 54 5.03 7.97 3.67
CA SER A 54 3.84 7.49 2.95
C SER A 54 2.91 8.64 2.56
N LYS A 55 2.69 9.61 3.47
CA LYS A 55 1.91 10.82 3.18
C LYS A 55 2.63 11.76 2.21
N ALA A 56 3.96 11.84 2.26
CA ALA A 56 4.76 12.66 1.35
C ALA A 56 4.70 12.12 -0.08
N ALA A 57 4.84 10.80 -0.26
CA ALA A 57 4.70 10.14 -1.56
C ALA A 57 3.36 10.47 -2.24
N VAL A 58 2.24 10.28 -1.53
CA VAL A 58 0.90 10.55 -2.07
C VAL A 58 0.68 12.05 -2.35
N ARG A 59 1.16 12.96 -1.49
CA ARG A 59 1.08 14.42 -1.74
C ARG A 59 1.88 14.82 -2.97
N ASN A 60 3.10 14.32 -3.13
CA ASN A 60 3.95 14.62 -4.27
C ASN A 60 3.34 14.11 -5.59
N GLN A 61 2.64 12.97 -5.59
CA GLN A 61 1.86 12.54 -6.75
C GLN A 61 0.75 13.53 -7.12
N ALA A 62 0.04 14.09 -6.13
CA ALA A 62 -0.96 15.12 -6.37
C ALA A 62 -0.35 16.42 -6.90
N PHE A 63 0.80 16.85 -6.37
CA PHE A 63 1.54 18.02 -6.87
C PHE A 63 2.03 17.83 -8.29
N ALA A 64 2.50 16.63 -8.65
CA ALA A 64 2.87 16.30 -10.01
C ALA A 64 1.68 16.45 -10.98
N ARG A 65 0.48 16.02 -10.59
CA ARG A 65 -0.74 16.20 -11.40
C ARG A 65 -1.10 17.67 -11.56
N GLN A 66 -0.93 18.48 -10.51
CA GLN A 66 -1.17 19.93 -10.58
C GLN A 66 -0.17 20.63 -11.51
N ALA A 67 1.13 20.39 -11.34
CA ALA A 67 2.17 20.95 -12.19
C ALA A 67 1.99 20.55 -13.68
N ALA A 68 1.47 19.34 -13.95
CA ALA A 68 1.13 18.92 -15.30
C ALA A 68 -0.04 19.72 -15.90
N LYS A 69 -1.08 20.05 -15.11
CA LYS A 69 -2.20 20.91 -15.55
C LYS A 69 -1.76 22.34 -15.83
N GLU A 70 -0.75 22.81 -15.11
CA GLU A 70 -0.13 24.13 -15.28
C GLU A 70 0.94 24.14 -16.38
N GLU A 71 1.08 23.05 -17.16
CA GLU A 71 2.02 22.93 -18.26
C GLU A 71 3.49 23.11 -17.85
N LEU A 72 3.85 22.66 -16.63
CA LEU A 72 5.21 22.69 -16.07
C LEU A 72 5.84 21.28 -16.07
N PRO A 73 6.28 20.74 -17.22
CA PRO A 73 6.64 19.32 -17.35
C PRO A 73 7.84 18.92 -16.47
N GLN A 74 8.83 19.79 -16.29
CA GLN A 74 10.00 19.48 -15.46
C GLN A 74 9.67 19.47 -13.96
N VAL A 75 8.78 20.35 -13.52
CA VAL A 75 8.31 20.38 -12.12
C VAL A 75 7.44 19.15 -11.84
N ALA A 76 6.56 18.78 -12.78
CA ALA A 76 5.78 17.55 -12.69
C ALA A 76 6.67 16.30 -12.64
N ALA A 77 7.74 16.26 -13.44
CA ALA A 77 8.72 15.16 -13.43
C ALA A 77 9.47 15.09 -12.09
N LEU A 78 9.90 16.23 -11.55
CA LEU A 78 10.55 16.30 -10.24
C LEU A 78 9.64 15.74 -9.14
N PHE A 79 8.39 16.19 -9.06
CA PHE A 79 7.45 15.69 -8.05
C PHE A 79 7.19 14.19 -8.17
N LYS A 80 7.12 13.64 -9.39
CA LYS A 80 7.03 12.20 -9.60
C LYS A 80 8.27 11.48 -9.07
N ALA A 81 9.47 11.96 -9.40
CA ALA A 81 10.72 11.36 -8.95
C ALA A 81 10.84 11.39 -7.42
N VAL A 82 10.48 12.50 -6.78
CA VAL A 82 10.48 12.60 -5.31
C VAL A 82 9.42 11.69 -4.71
N ALA A 83 8.21 11.58 -5.30
CA ALA A 83 7.19 10.65 -4.81
C ALA A 83 7.67 9.19 -4.80
N GLU A 84 8.39 8.77 -5.85
CA GLU A 84 9.02 7.43 -5.89
C GLU A 84 10.13 7.30 -4.83
N ALA A 85 10.93 8.35 -4.62
CA ALA A 85 11.96 8.35 -3.58
C ALA A 85 11.38 8.21 -2.15
N GLU A 86 10.32 8.95 -1.81
CA GLU A 86 9.68 8.81 -0.48
C GLU A 86 9.05 7.42 -0.31
N ALA A 87 8.53 6.82 -1.38
CA ALA A 87 8.07 5.44 -1.34
C ALA A 87 9.21 4.45 -1.06
N VAL A 88 10.43 4.71 -1.54
CA VAL A 88 11.62 3.92 -1.17
C VAL A 88 11.97 4.11 0.30
N HIS A 89 11.97 5.34 0.81
CA HIS A 89 12.22 5.61 2.23
C HIS A 89 11.21 4.90 3.14
N ALA A 90 9.91 4.99 2.83
CA ALA A 90 8.85 4.32 3.57
C ALA A 90 9.04 2.79 3.59
N LYS A 91 9.35 2.18 2.44
CA LYS A 91 9.60 0.73 2.33
C LYS A 91 10.81 0.27 3.14
N GLU A 92 11.88 1.07 3.16
CA GLU A 92 13.08 0.73 3.94
C GLU A 92 12.77 0.66 5.45
N MET A 93 11.93 1.56 5.96
CA MET A 93 11.54 1.55 7.38
C MET A 93 10.78 0.28 7.77
N LEU A 94 9.97 -0.28 6.87
CA LEU A 94 9.25 -1.54 7.10
C LEU A 94 10.20 -2.74 7.31
N ASN A 95 11.45 -2.66 6.85
CA ASN A 95 12.43 -3.71 7.10
C ASN A 95 12.75 -3.87 8.60
N TYR A 96 12.56 -2.82 9.40
CA TYR A 96 12.89 -2.75 10.83
C TYR A 96 11.67 -2.90 11.76
N LEU A 97 10.46 -2.89 11.21
CA LEU A 97 9.23 -3.03 11.99
C LEU A 97 8.76 -4.50 11.94
N GLU A 98 9.00 -5.24 13.03
CA GLU A 98 8.59 -6.64 13.12
C GLU A 98 7.06 -6.77 13.03
N GLY A 99 6.58 -7.73 12.24
CA GLY A 99 5.15 -7.98 12.02
C GLY A 99 4.51 -7.17 10.88
N GLU A 100 5.14 -6.10 10.40
CA GLU A 100 4.56 -5.29 9.29
C GLU A 100 4.60 -6.00 7.94
N VAL A 101 5.67 -6.76 7.69
CA VAL A 101 5.85 -7.56 6.46
C VAL A 101 6.27 -8.98 6.84
N GLY A 102 5.39 -9.93 6.58
CA GLY A 102 5.58 -11.37 6.72
C GLY A 102 5.65 -12.10 5.37
N ASP A 103 5.36 -13.40 5.38
CA ASP A 103 5.15 -14.16 4.14
C ASP A 103 3.84 -13.73 3.44
N THR A 104 3.65 -14.18 2.19
CA THR A 104 2.50 -13.78 1.38
C THR A 104 1.16 -14.14 2.01
N GLU A 105 1.05 -15.28 2.68
CA GLU A 105 -0.20 -15.69 3.34
C GLU A 105 -0.50 -14.77 4.54
N ALA A 106 0.51 -14.51 5.38
CA ALA A 106 0.39 -13.59 6.50
C ALA A 106 0.03 -12.17 6.05
N ASN A 107 0.67 -11.67 4.99
CA ASN A 107 0.38 -10.33 4.44
C ASN A 107 -1.05 -10.23 3.90
N LEU A 108 -1.54 -11.27 3.22
CA LEU A 108 -2.93 -11.31 2.72
C LEU A 108 -3.94 -11.34 3.87
N ARG A 109 -3.66 -12.08 4.96
CA ARG A 109 -4.51 -12.10 6.17
C ARG A 109 -4.54 -10.73 6.84
N ALA A 110 -3.37 -10.12 7.05
CA ALA A 110 -3.27 -8.78 7.64
C ALA A 110 -4.01 -7.74 6.80
N ALA A 111 -3.82 -7.76 5.47
CA ALA A 111 -4.54 -6.88 4.56
C ALA A 111 -6.06 -7.07 4.66
N PHE A 112 -6.55 -8.31 4.63
CA PHE A 112 -7.97 -8.61 4.81
C PHE A 112 -8.54 -8.05 6.12
N GLU A 113 -7.84 -8.23 7.23
CA GLU A 113 -8.25 -7.73 8.56
C GLU A 113 -8.25 -6.20 8.60
N HIS A 114 -7.24 -5.54 8.02
CA HIS A 114 -7.19 -4.09 7.90
C HIS A 114 -8.38 -3.52 7.11
N GLU A 115 -8.78 -4.16 6.00
CA GLU A 115 -9.94 -3.71 5.21
C GLU A 115 -11.27 -3.85 5.99
N LEU A 116 -11.42 -4.92 6.78
CA LEU A 116 -12.59 -5.09 7.66
C LEU A 116 -12.62 -4.00 8.74
N ALA A 117 -11.49 -3.72 9.38
CA ALA A 117 -11.37 -2.67 10.38
C ALA A 117 -11.56 -1.27 9.77
N ALA A 118 -11.09 -1.00 8.56
CA ALA A 118 -11.30 0.26 7.87
C ALA A 118 -12.80 0.59 7.77
N LYS A 119 -13.57 -0.38 7.27
CA LYS A 119 -15.02 -0.26 7.12
C LYS A 119 -15.76 -0.14 8.46
N ALA A 120 -15.39 -0.97 9.44
CA ALA A 120 -16.13 -1.12 10.69
C ALA A 120 -15.77 -0.06 11.75
N GLU A 121 -14.55 0.44 11.74
CA GLU A 121 -13.99 1.26 12.83
C GLU A 121 -13.51 2.63 12.34
N HIS A 122 -12.83 2.71 11.20
CA HIS A 122 -12.14 3.94 10.78
C HIS A 122 -13.04 4.95 10.07
N TYR A 123 -13.84 4.51 9.09
CA TYR A 123 -14.73 5.42 8.35
C TYR A 123 -15.94 5.94 9.14
N PRO A 124 -16.62 5.14 10.00
CA PRO A 124 -17.81 5.60 10.71
C PRO A 124 -17.66 6.91 11.51
N PRO A 125 -16.62 7.12 12.34
CA PRO A 125 -16.47 8.38 13.07
C PRO A 125 -16.23 9.59 12.15
N ILE A 126 -15.49 9.41 11.05
CA ILE A 126 -15.23 10.50 10.10
C ILE A 126 -16.50 10.86 9.32
N LEU A 127 -17.31 9.87 8.95
CA LEU A 127 -18.62 10.08 8.33
C LEU A 127 -19.57 10.84 9.26
N ALA A 128 -19.65 10.45 10.54
CA ALA A 128 -20.44 11.18 11.54
C ALA A 128 -19.97 12.63 11.67
N GLY A 129 -18.65 12.87 11.64
CA GLY A 129 -18.07 14.20 11.60
C GLY A 129 -18.48 15.01 10.36
N ALA A 130 -18.44 14.40 9.17
CA ALA A 130 -18.84 15.06 7.92
C ALA A 130 -20.33 15.44 7.92
N VAL A 131 -21.20 14.54 8.38
CA VAL A 131 -22.64 14.79 8.55
C VAL A 131 -22.88 15.93 9.55
N GLY A 132 -22.24 15.87 10.73
CA GLY A 132 -22.35 16.90 11.76
C GLY A 132 -21.86 18.27 11.27
N ALA A 133 -20.81 18.28 10.46
CA ALA A 133 -20.27 19.48 9.83
C ALA A 133 -21.06 19.96 8.60
N LYS A 134 -22.12 19.25 8.20
CA LYS A 134 -22.94 19.54 7.01
C LYS A 134 -22.10 19.62 5.73
N ARG A 135 -21.18 18.66 5.56
CA ARG A 135 -20.30 18.52 4.39
C ARG A 135 -20.71 17.33 3.52
N PRO A 136 -21.81 17.43 2.74
CA PRO A 136 -22.31 16.33 1.92
C PRO A 136 -21.33 15.92 0.82
N ASP A 137 -20.45 16.83 0.40
CA ASP A 137 -19.36 16.57 -0.53
C ASP A 137 -18.32 15.61 0.06
N LEU A 138 -17.96 15.82 1.34
CA LEU A 138 -17.04 14.94 2.07
C LEU A 138 -17.71 13.62 2.44
N GLU A 139 -18.97 13.66 2.88
CA GLU A 139 -19.77 12.46 3.14
C GLU A 139 -19.78 11.54 1.92
N TRP A 140 -20.10 12.08 0.74
CA TRP A 140 -20.11 11.32 -0.51
C TRP A 140 -18.75 10.69 -0.83
N ALA A 141 -17.66 11.42 -0.61
CA ALA A 141 -16.31 10.89 -0.82
C ALA A 141 -16.01 9.72 0.14
N LEU A 142 -16.35 9.86 1.42
CA LEU A 142 -16.09 8.86 2.46
C LEU A 142 -16.96 7.61 2.32
N VAL A 143 -18.25 7.76 1.96
CA VAL A 143 -19.14 6.61 1.71
C VAL A 143 -18.60 5.75 0.58
N ARG A 144 -18.21 6.37 -0.54
CA ARG A 144 -17.64 5.63 -1.68
C ARG A 144 -16.35 4.90 -1.31
N ALA A 145 -15.46 5.54 -0.56
CA ALA A 145 -14.22 4.92 -0.11
C ALA A 145 -14.50 3.70 0.80
N ARG A 146 -15.33 3.89 1.83
CA ARG A 146 -15.77 2.81 2.74
C ARG A 146 -16.39 1.63 2.00
N ASP A 147 -17.24 1.89 1.00
CA ASP A 147 -17.95 0.84 0.27
C ASP A 147 -17.01 0.06 -0.65
N VAL A 148 -15.92 0.68 -1.11
CA VAL A 148 -14.85 0.02 -1.86
C VAL A 148 -14.01 -0.91 -0.98
N GLU A 149 -13.83 -0.64 0.31
CA GLU A 149 -13.06 -1.54 1.20
C GLU A 149 -13.69 -2.95 1.29
N ALA A 150 -15.02 -3.06 1.14
CA ALA A 150 -15.68 -4.37 1.07
C ALA A 150 -15.22 -5.19 -0.14
N ARG A 151 -14.93 -4.52 -1.26
CA ARG A 151 -14.36 -5.14 -2.46
C ARG A 151 -12.91 -5.56 -2.22
N HIS A 152 -12.12 -4.74 -1.54
CA HIS A 152 -10.73 -5.09 -1.18
C HIS A 152 -10.69 -6.35 -0.29
N ALA A 153 -11.50 -6.38 0.77
CA ALA A 153 -11.60 -7.54 1.66
C ALA A 153 -12.02 -8.81 0.89
N GLU A 154 -12.97 -8.72 -0.03
CA GLU A 154 -13.37 -9.84 -0.87
C GLU A 154 -12.21 -10.36 -1.74
N LEU A 155 -11.43 -9.45 -2.33
CA LEU A 155 -10.28 -9.78 -3.18
C LEU A 155 -9.18 -10.51 -2.39
N TYR A 156 -8.81 -10.02 -1.21
CA TYR A 156 -7.83 -10.70 -0.36
C TYR A 156 -8.32 -12.06 0.11
N LYS A 157 -9.60 -12.21 0.46
CA LYS A 157 -10.19 -13.50 0.83
C LYS A 157 -10.16 -14.51 -0.32
N ARG A 158 -10.46 -14.06 -1.55
CA ARG A 158 -10.37 -14.90 -2.75
C ARG A 158 -8.92 -15.29 -3.03
N ALA A 159 -7.97 -14.36 -2.92
CA ALA A 159 -6.54 -14.63 -3.08
C ALA A 159 -6.04 -15.67 -2.08
N LEU A 160 -6.40 -15.54 -0.79
CA LEU A 160 -6.09 -16.54 0.25
C LEU A 160 -6.60 -17.93 -0.11
N SER A 161 -7.84 -18.03 -0.62
CA SER A 161 -8.44 -19.30 -1.03
C SER A 161 -7.77 -19.90 -2.28
N ALA A 162 -7.16 -19.05 -3.12
CA ALA A 162 -6.56 -19.43 -4.40
C ALA A 162 -5.04 -19.65 -4.33
N LEU A 163 -4.38 -19.45 -3.18
CA LEU A 163 -2.93 -19.63 -3.02
C LEU A 163 -2.45 -21.03 -3.46
N ALA A 164 -3.27 -22.07 -3.28
CA ALA A 164 -2.97 -23.43 -3.71
C ALA A 164 -3.28 -23.72 -5.20
N GLY A 165 -4.07 -22.87 -5.86
CA GLY A 165 -4.68 -23.15 -7.16
C GLY A 165 -4.04 -22.41 -8.35
N GLY A 166 -3.15 -21.44 -8.12
CA GLY A 166 -2.37 -20.80 -9.18
C GLY A 166 -3.18 -20.04 -10.24
N ARG A 167 -4.35 -19.49 -9.89
CA ARG A 167 -5.16 -18.70 -10.84
C ARG A 167 -4.47 -17.38 -11.14
N GLU A 168 -4.11 -17.15 -12.40
CA GLU A 168 -3.69 -15.85 -12.90
C GLU A 168 -4.90 -14.92 -13.03
N VAL A 169 -4.77 -13.69 -12.51
CA VAL A 169 -5.83 -12.68 -12.52
C VAL A 169 -5.21 -11.36 -12.94
N THR A 170 -5.85 -10.67 -13.88
CA THR A 170 -5.43 -9.30 -14.19
C THR A 170 -6.26 -8.32 -13.38
N TYR A 171 -5.62 -7.49 -12.56
CA TYR A 171 -6.34 -6.48 -11.78
C TYR A 171 -6.42 -5.15 -12.53
N HIS A 172 -7.52 -4.41 -12.34
CA HIS A 172 -7.67 -3.06 -12.85
C HIS A 172 -8.23 -2.17 -11.75
N VAL A 173 -7.74 -0.93 -11.62
CA VAL A 173 -8.16 0.02 -10.59
C VAL A 173 -8.80 1.23 -11.25
N CYS A 174 -9.98 1.63 -10.76
CA CYS A 174 -10.58 2.90 -11.10
C CYS A 174 -9.83 4.05 -10.43
N GLU A 175 -9.16 4.91 -11.21
CA GLU A 175 -8.36 6.03 -10.68
C GLU A 175 -9.20 7.17 -10.08
N VAL A 176 -10.54 7.09 -10.18
CA VAL A 176 -11.49 8.06 -9.63
C VAL A 176 -12.02 7.65 -8.24
N CYS A 177 -12.19 6.35 -8.00
CA CYS A 177 -12.80 5.88 -6.75
C CYS A 177 -12.12 4.66 -6.10
N GLY A 178 -11.07 4.11 -6.71
CA GLY A 178 -10.32 2.98 -6.19
C GLY A 178 -10.96 1.61 -6.44
N TYR A 179 -12.15 1.51 -7.05
CA TYR A 179 -12.79 0.21 -7.26
C TYR A 179 -11.91 -0.72 -8.10
N VAL A 180 -11.76 -1.97 -7.64
CA VAL A 180 -10.87 -2.97 -8.25
C VAL A 180 -11.67 -4.04 -9.00
N PHE A 181 -11.36 -4.18 -10.29
CA PHE A 181 -11.90 -5.19 -11.19
C PHE A 181 -10.94 -6.37 -11.36
N GLU A 182 -11.49 -7.55 -11.58
CA GLU A 182 -10.77 -8.76 -11.98
C GLU A 182 -11.03 -9.03 -13.47
N ASP A 183 -9.96 -9.26 -14.22
CA ASP A 183 -9.88 -9.69 -15.63
C ASP A 183 -10.43 -8.72 -16.67
N HIS A 184 -11.66 -8.22 -16.49
CA HIS A 184 -12.35 -7.36 -17.45
C HIS A 184 -12.89 -6.10 -16.78
N THR A 185 -12.99 -5.00 -17.55
CA THR A 185 -13.58 -3.74 -17.10
C THR A 185 -14.86 -3.41 -17.86
N PRO A 186 -15.89 -2.82 -17.21
CA PRO A 186 -17.10 -2.36 -17.89
C PRO A 186 -16.87 -1.06 -18.70
N ASP A 187 -17.89 -0.53 -19.37
CA ASP A 187 -17.80 0.80 -20.01
C ASP A 187 -17.83 1.95 -18.99
N ALA A 188 -18.51 1.74 -17.86
CA ALA A 188 -18.64 2.71 -16.78
C ALA A 188 -18.47 2.05 -15.41
N CYS A 189 -17.77 2.73 -14.49
CA CYS A 189 -17.54 2.24 -13.14
C CYS A 189 -18.87 2.07 -12.40
N PRO A 190 -19.14 0.92 -11.74
CA PRO A 190 -20.41 0.71 -11.03
C PRO A 190 -20.56 1.62 -9.81
N VAL A 191 -19.45 2.12 -9.26
CA VAL A 191 -19.43 2.99 -8.07
C VAL A 191 -19.50 4.47 -8.44
N CYS A 192 -18.57 4.96 -9.27
CA CYS A 192 -18.45 6.39 -9.55
C CYS A 192 -18.89 6.82 -10.95
N ARG A 193 -19.31 5.87 -11.79
CA ARG A 193 -19.77 6.10 -13.17
C ARG A 193 -18.73 6.70 -14.13
N SER A 194 -17.46 6.81 -13.73
CA SER A 194 -16.37 7.20 -14.63
C SER A 194 -16.27 6.23 -15.81
N GLY A 195 -15.90 6.76 -16.98
CA GLY A 195 -15.73 5.95 -18.19
C GLY A 195 -14.47 5.07 -18.15
N LYS A 196 -14.36 4.16 -19.13
CA LYS A 196 -13.27 3.19 -19.28
C LYS A 196 -11.85 3.76 -19.25
N ASP A 197 -11.65 5.01 -19.70
CA ASP A 197 -10.34 5.66 -19.71
C ASP A 197 -9.81 5.97 -18.29
N SER A 198 -10.66 5.83 -17.27
CA SER A 198 -10.28 5.97 -15.85
C SER A 198 -9.81 4.66 -15.22
N PHE A 199 -9.66 3.58 -15.98
CA PHE A 199 -9.23 2.28 -15.47
C PHE A 199 -7.76 2.02 -15.79
N LYS A 200 -6.97 1.86 -14.74
CA LYS A 200 -5.56 1.51 -14.82
C LYS A 200 -5.39 0.00 -14.63
N ARG A 201 -4.83 -0.69 -15.63
CA ARG A 201 -4.41 -2.09 -15.50
C ARG A 201 -3.24 -2.18 -14.51
N ILE A 202 -3.29 -3.19 -13.64
CA ILE A 202 -2.25 -3.55 -12.68
C ILE A 202 -1.69 -4.92 -13.11
N GLY A 203 -0.39 -4.96 -13.34
CA GLY A 203 0.36 -6.13 -13.81
C GLY A 203 1.84 -5.81 -13.82
#